data_AF-A0A9P7UV88-F1
#
_entry.id   AF-A0A9P7UV88-F1
#
_cell.length_a   1.000
_cell.length_b   1.000
_cell.length_c   1.000
_cell.angle_alpha   90.00
_cell.angle_beta   90.00
_cell.angle_gamma   90.00
#
_symmetry.space_group_name_H-M   'P 1'
#
loop_
_entity.id
_entity.type
_entity.pdbx_description
1 polymer ?
#
loop_
_entity_poly.entity_id
_entity_poly.type
_entity_poly.pdbx_seq_one_letter_code
_entity_poly.pdbx_strand_id
1 'polypeptide(L)'
;MTTVFKTIISRSPSTILSQLAHLKNNFYRHSLFFTVSPPSSSDDISAIVDALNNLSEESVGCISSPAPSITCSLAFMNKSTSTLFRSTIPGRARIQVGRWHSYALKDEKHMDQFPAWGSNIDWGEIWNQNERFSGALPKELKSSTMNPNQILYLSDPSPEGLISSLCSTFPSSHQLGLLASSTPFITGRPVTLFHNGKVFETGAVGVAISSPNSQQTVDLHLPEDVKPLGEEMLVTRAEGNLITTLNNSNPTRLLLRAIETAGIDASSEGAILFKEQEEFYLGVPDSQIHTITSGDISRGTMALNTTRAPGVGSKVQFYHRSKSTSHREQPLRSSKQLSVSFRVAKPEPELEDHIKDPIILDNVFYTNSENGFVVARGFGEVPWTCTVPGCVASLRV
;
A
#
# COMPACT_ATOMS: atom_id res chain seq x y z
N MET A 1 -6.58 27.73 -11.02
CA MET A 1 -7.20 26.57 -11.67
C MET A 1 -7.35 25.47 -10.62
N THR A 2 -8.45 24.74 -10.68
CA THR A 2 -8.87 23.73 -9.71
C THR A 2 -8.13 22.41 -9.92
N THR A 3 -7.79 21.73 -8.82
CA THR A 3 -7.31 20.34 -8.79
C THR A 3 -8.34 19.42 -9.45
N VAL A 4 -7.89 18.45 -10.25
CA VAL A 4 -8.77 17.51 -10.99
C VAL A 4 -8.23 16.10 -10.89
N PHE A 5 -9.08 15.16 -10.44
CA PHE A 5 -8.79 13.73 -10.44
C PHE A 5 -9.65 13.01 -11.47
N LYS A 6 -9.07 12.03 -12.14
CA LYS A 6 -9.76 11.23 -13.15
C LYS A 6 -9.17 9.83 -13.24
N THR A 7 -10.02 8.81 -13.27
CA THR A 7 -9.64 7.44 -13.58
C THR A 7 -10.32 7.01 -14.87
N ILE A 8 -9.54 6.50 -15.82
CA ILE A 8 -9.99 6.02 -17.12
C ILE A 8 -9.72 4.52 -17.17
N ILE A 9 -10.77 3.73 -17.38
CA ILE A 9 -10.68 2.28 -17.52
C ILE A 9 -11.11 1.93 -18.95
N SER A 10 -10.23 1.30 -19.72
CA SER A 10 -10.54 0.88 -21.09
C SER A 10 -9.76 -0.36 -21.50
N ARG A 11 -10.35 -1.19 -22.37
CA ARG A 11 -9.64 -2.30 -23.02
C ARG A 11 -8.76 -1.81 -24.17
N SER A 12 -8.99 -0.59 -24.64
CA SER A 12 -8.30 -0.01 -25.80
C SER A 12 -7.27 1.05 -25.39
N PRO A 13 -5.97 0.85 -25.68
CA PRO A 13 -4.95 1.87 -25.47
C PRO A 13 -5.24 3.19 -26.19
N SER A 14 -5.82 3.14 -27.40
CA SER A 14 -6.11 4.32 -28.21
C SER A 14 -7.17 5.22 -27.58
N THR A 15 -8.13 4.63 -26.86
CA THR A 15 -9.15 5.37 -26.11
C THR A 15 -8.52 6.17 -24.98
N ILE A 16 -7.58 5.57 -24.24
CA ILE A 16 -6.82 6.26 -23.19
C ILE A 16 -5.99 7.38 -23.78
N LEU A 17 -5.23 7.11 -24.85
CA LEU A 17 -4.40 8.11 -25.52
C LEU A 17 -5.21 9.32 -26.00
N SER A 18 -6.40 9.08 -26.57
CA SER A 18 -7.32 10.15 -26.97
C SER A 18 -7.73 11.03 -25.79
N GLN A 19 -8.10 10.43 -24.66
CA GLN A 19 -8.43 11.17 -23.43
C GLN A 19 -7.24 11.97 -22.88
N LEU A 20 -6.03 11.40 -22.88
CA LEU A 20 -4.81 12.09 -22.44
C LEU A 20 -4.52 13.31 -23.33
N ALA A 21 -4.71 13.20 -24.65
CA ALA A 21 -4.52 14.31 -25.57
C ALA A 21 -5.46 15.50 -25.26
N HIS A 22 -6.71 15.22 -24.88
CA HIS A 22 -7.66 16.25 -24.47
C HIS A 22 -7.26 16.96 -23.15
N LEU A 23 -6.62 16.25 -22.22
CA LEU A 23 -6.21 16.80 -20.93
C LEU A 23 -4.96 17.68 -21.03
N LYS A 24 -4.04 17.37 -21.95
CA LYS A 24 -2.76 18.07 -22.10
C LYS A 24 -2.90 19.59 -22.18
N ASN A 25 -3.79 20.08 -23.03
CA ASN A 25 -3.94 21.51 -23.29
C ASN A 25 -4.44 22.29 -22.06
N ASN A 26 -5.20 21.64 -21.18
CA ASN A 26 -5.81 22.28 -20.02
C ASN A 26 -4.93 22.21 -18.77
N PHE A 27 -4.09 21.18 -18.65
CA PHE A 27 -3.40 20.86 -17.40
C PHE A 27 -1.87 20.80 -17.49
N TYR A 28 -1.26 21.18 -18.61
CA TYR A 28 0.20 21.12 -18.80
C TYR A 28 1.04 21.77 -17.67
N ARG A 29 0.52 22.85 -17.07
CA ARG A 29 1.19 23.59 -15.97
C ARG A 29 0.92 23.04 -14.56
N HIS A 30 0.11 21.98 -14.42
CA HIS A 30 -0.23 21.38 -13.13
C HIS A 30 0.69 20.22 -12.81
N SER A 31 1.05 20.01 -11.55
CA SER A 31 1.77 18.80 -11.15
C SER A 31 0.90 17.57 -11.39
N LEU A 32 1.46 16.55 -12.05
CA LEU A 32 0.75 15.31 -12.35
C LEU A 32 1.20 14.19 -11.41
N PHE A 33 0.25 13.55 -10.73
CA PHE A 33 0.44 12.28 -10.05
C PHE A 33 -0.38 11.21 -10.80
N PHE A 34 0.23 10.10 -11.21
CA PHE A 34 -0.44 9.09 -12.03
C PHE A 34 -0.12 7.65 -11.65
N THR A 35 -1.02 6.73 -11.98
CA THR A 35 -0.72 5.30 -12.06
C THR A 35 -1.31 4.70 -13.32
N VAL A 36 -0.64 3.71 -13.88
CA VAL A 36 -1.14 2.95 -15.03
C VAL A 36 -1.05 1.45 -14.75
N SER A 37 -2.16 0.73 -14.87
CA SER A 37 -2.17 -0.73 -14.84
C SER A 37 -2.04 -1.30 -16.26
N PRO A 38 -1.15 -2.27 -16.49
CA PRO A 38 -1.19 -3.04 -17.72
C PRO A 38 -2.43 -3.95 -17.74
N PRO A 39 -2.94 -4.30 -18.93
CA PRO A 39 -3.96 -5.32 -19.05
C PRO A 39 -3.38 -6.70 -18.75
N SER A 40 -4.16 -7.62 -18.18
CA SER A 40 -3.67 -8.96 -17.82
C SER A 40 -3.18 -9.81 -19.00
N SER A 41 -3.48 -9.42 -20.24
CA SER A 41 -3.19 -10.18 -21.47
C SER A 41 -2.13 -9.55 -22.39
N SER A 42 -1.62 -8.35 -22.07
CA SER A 42 -0.61 -7.66 -22.89
C SER A 42 0.27 -6.76 -22.02
N ASP A 43 1.57 -6.71 -22.33
CA ASP A 43 2.54 -5.91 -21.56
C ASP A 43 2.81 -4.53 -22.16
N ASP A 44 2.27 -4.23 -23.35
CA ASP A 44 2.62 -2.99 -24.05
C ASP A 44 1.76 -1.79 -23.61
N ILE A 45 2.31 -1.06 -22.63
CA ILE A 45 1.80 0.25 -22.16
C ILE A 45 2.72 1.41 -22.52
N SER A 46 3.72 1.18 -23.38
CA SER A 46 4.79 2.15 -23.69
C SER A 46 4.24 3.48 -24.20
N ALA A 47 3.35 3.44 -25.20
CA ALA A 47 2.73 4.65 -25.77
C ALA A 47 1.93 5.46 -24.73
N ILE A 48 1.26 4.79 -23.79
CA ILE A 48 0.51 5.45 -22.72
C ILE A 48 1.47 6.12 -21.74
N VAL A 49 2.53 5.41 -21.32
CA VAL A 49 3.57 5.96 -20.44
C VAL A 49 4.25 7.18 -21.08
N ASP A 50 4.56 7.12 -22.37
CA ASP A 50 5.12 8.24 -23.12
C ASP A 50 4.16 9.43 -23.16
N ALA A 51 2.86 9.19 -23.37
CA ALA A 51 1.85 10.25 -23.32
C ALA A 51 1.75 10.88 -21.92
N LEU A 52 1.80 10.08 -20.85
CA LEU A 52 1.75 10.53 -19.46
C LEU A 52 2.98 11.37 -19.07
N ASN A 53 4.17 10.95 -19.47
CA ASN A 53 5.40 11.70 -19.25
C ASN A 53 5.41 13.06 -19.97
N ASN A 54 4.65 13.19 -21.05
CA ASN A 54 4.53 14.43 -21.84
C ASN A 54 3.25 15.24 -21.54
N LEU A 55 2.48 14.84 -20.53
CA LEU A 55 1.18 15.43 -20.21
C LEU A 55 1.30 16.69 -19.35
N SER A 56 2.38 16.79 -18.56
CA SER A 56 2.69 17.92 -17.67
C SER A 56 4.20 18.20 -17.67
N GLU A 57 4.58 19.43 -17.29
CA GLU A 57 5.97 19.81 -16.99
C GLU A 57 6.60 18.97 -15.87
N GLU A 58 5.80 18.60 -14.87
CA GLU A 58 6.27 17.82 -13.72
C GLU A 58 5.30 16.69 -13.41
N SER A 59 5.84 15.49 -13.31
CA SER A 59 5.04 14.28 -13.14
C SER A 59 5.73 13.27 -12.24
N VAL A 60 4.92 12.57 -11.45
CA VAL A 60 5.32 11.37 -10.72
C VAL A 60 4.29 10.28 -10.93
N GLY A 61 4.73 9.04 -10.95
CA GLY A 61 3.80 7.93 -11.10
C GLY A 61 4.43 6.56 -10.93
N CYS A 62 3.63 5.52 -11.13
CA CYS A 62 4.14 4.15 -11.18
C CYS A 62 3.30 3.27 -12.10
N ILE A 63 3.85 2.11 -12.45
CA ILE A 63 3.06 0.99 -12.95
C ILE A 63 2.40 0.32 -11.74
N SER A 64 1.09 0.13 -11.81
CA SER A 64 0.28 -0.49 -10.75
C SER A 64 -0.10 -1.94 -11.11
N SER A 65 -0.87 -2.61 -10.25
CA SER A 65 -1.20 -4.03 -10.42
C SER A 65 -1.90 -4.27 -11.76
N PRO A 66 -1.57 -5.36 -12.48
CA PRO A 66 -2.32 -5.77 -13.67
C PRO A 66 -3.81 -5.86 -13.37
N ALA A 67 -4.62 -5.51 -14.36
CA ALA A 67 -6.08 -5.53 -14.28
C ALA A 67 -6.69 -6.08 -15.58
N PRO A 68 -7.95 -6.54 -15.57
CA PRO A 68 -8.61 -7.04 -16.78
C PRO A 68 -8.66 -6.02 -17.94
N SER A 69 -8.60 -4.73 -17.61
CA SER A 69 -8.55 -3.61 -18.56
C SER A 69 -7.48 -2.62 -18.09
N ILE A 70 -6.99 -1.79 -19.01
CA ILE A 70 -6.02 -0.75 -18.68
C ILE A 70 -6.73 0.28 -17.80
N THR A 71 -6.18 0.53 -16.62
CA THR A 71 -6.64 1.55 -15.68
C THR A 71 -5.59 2.64 -15.62
N CYS A 72 -5.94 3.84 -16.06
CA CYS A 72 -5.09 5.02 -16.03
C CYS A 72 -5.70 6.05 -15.08
N SER A 73 -5.03 6.30 -13.96
CA SER A 73 -5.49 7.22 -12.92
C SER A 73 -4.60 8.43 -12.85
N LEU A 74 -5.21 9.61 -12.82
CA LEU A 74 -4.56 10.91 -13.01
C LEU A 74 -5.04 11.86 -11.91
N ALA A 75 -4.09 12.57 -11.31
CA ALA A 75 -4.35 13.65 -10.38
C ALA A 75 -3.53 14.87 -10.81
N PHE A 76 -4.23 15.90 -11.31
CA PHE A 76 -3.64 17.19 -11.64
C PHE A 76 -3.81 18.14 -10.45
N MET A 77 -2.69 18.61 -9.91
CA MET A 77 -2.66 19.46 -8.72
C MET A 77 -2.00 20.79 -8.99
N ASN A 78 -2.43 21.80 -8.25
CA ASN A 78 -1.88 23.15 -8.38
C ASN A 78 -0.50 23.24 -7.71
N LYS A 79 0.52 23.66 -8.45
CA LYS A 79 1.90 23.84 -7.97
C LYS A 79 2.04 24.74 -6.74
N SER A 80 1.09 25.66 -6.51
CA SER A 80 1.08 26.52 -5.33
C SER A 80 0.66 25.81 -4.03
N THR A 81 -0.04 24.67 -4.13
CA THR A 81 -0.57 23.91 -2.99
C THR A 81 -0.03 22.48 -2.94
N SER A 82 0.88 22.12 -3.85
CA SER A 82 1.45 20.78 -3.92
C SER A 82 2.92 20.80 -4.30
N THR A 83 3.70 19.90 -3.69
CA THR A 83 5.12 19.71 -4.01
C THR A 83 5.33 18.24 -4.37
N LEU A 84 5.75 17.97 -5.61
CA LEU A 84 6.20 16.64 -6.02
C LEU A 84 7.55 16.34 -5.39
N PHE A 85 7.81 15.08 -5.07
CA PHE A 85 9.09 14.68 -4.48
C PHE A 85 9.54 13.29 -4.93
N ARG A 86 10.84 13.06 -4.79
CA ARG A 86 11.45 11.74 -4.89
C ARG A 86 12.22 11.43 -3.61
N SER A 87 11.93 10.29 -3.00
CA SER A 87 12.65 9.76 -1.85
C SER A 87 13.64 8.68 -2.29
N THR A 88 14.86 8.78 -1.75
CA THR A 88 15.87 7.71 -1.75
C THR A 88 16.22 7.30 -0.32
N ILE A 89 15.38 7.65 0.65
CA ILE A 89 15.61 7.30 2.05
C ILE A 89 15.43 5.78 2.15
N PRO A 90 16.47 5.03 2.57
CA PRO A 90 16.41 3.58 2.53
C PRO A 90 15.41 3.08 3.57
N GLY A 91 14.57 2.12 3.16
CA GLY A 91 13.79 1.31 4.09
C GLY A 91 14.59 0.16 4.67
N ARG A 92 13.87 -0.82 5.20
CA ARG A 92 14.49 -2.02 5.78
C ARG A 92 15.04 -2.90 4.66
N ALA A 93 16.27 -3.37 4.84
CA ALA A 93 16.84 -4.36 3.94
C ALA A 93 15.96 -5.61 3.93
N ARG A 94 15.59 -6.09 2.74
CA ARG A 94 14.85 -7.35 2.62
C ARG A 94 15.73 -8.48 3.14
N ILE A 95 15.23 -9.21 4.13
CA ILE A 95 15.89 -10.41 4.63
C ILE A 95 15.76 -11.48 3.53
N GLN A 96 16.82 -11.70 2.76
CA GLN A 96 16.88 -12.80 1.81
C GLN A 96 17.23 -14.09 2.55
N VAL A 97 16.25 -14.96 2.74
CA VAL A 97 16.47 -16.34 3.20
C VAL A 97 16.49 -17.27 2.00
N GLY A 98 17.69 -17.70 1.58
CA GLY A 98 17.91 -18.54 0.42
C GLY A 98 19.39 -18.87 0.26
N ARG A 99 19.70 -20.00 -0.39
CA ARG A 99 21.05 -20.60 -0.41
C ARG A 99 22.14 -19.57 -0.73
N TRP A 100 23.02 -19.37 0.25
CA TRP A 100 24.30 -18.67 0.13
C TRP A 100 25.21 -19.42 -0.84
N HIS A 101 24.93 -19.31 -2.14
CA HIS A 101 25.83 -19.74 -3.19
C HIS A 101 26.09 -18.55 -4.12
N SER A 102 27.05 -17.73 -3.66
CA SER A 102 28.13 -17.16 -4.48
C SER A 102 27.81 -16.89 -5.95
N TYR A 103 27.29 -15.70 -6.23
CA TYR A 103 27.75 -14.93 -7.38
C TYR A 103 28.26 -13.58 -6.87
N ALA A 104 29.49 -13.62 -6.36
CA ALA A 104 30.33 -12.43 -6.25
C ALA A 104 30.63 -11.96 -7.69
N LEU A 105 29.74 -11.15 -8.25
CA LEU A 105 30.16 -10.18 -9.24
C LEU A 105 30.96 -9.14 -8.47
N LYS A 106 32.25 -9.09 -8.79
CA LYS A 106 33.22 -8.11 -8.33
C LYS A 106 32.68 -6.69 -8.50
N ASP A 107 32.19 -6.12 -7.43
CA ASP A 107 32.27 -4.67 -7.20
C ASP A 107 32.96 -4.49 -5.84
N GLU A 108 34.29 -4.55 -5.89
CA GLU A 108 35.14 -4.05 -4.83
C GLU A 108 34.93 -2.53 -4.73
N LYS A 109 34.10 -2.11 -3.77
CA LYS A 109 34.27 -0.93 -2.88
C LYS A 109 32.94 -0.58 -2.20
N HIS A 110 32.61 -1.29 -1.12
CA HIS A 110 31.95 -0.76 0.08
C HIS A 110 31.77 -1.86 1.14
N MET A 111 32.82 -2.64 1.39
CA MET A 111 32.80 -3.69 2.41
C MET A 111 33.73 -3.28 3.56
N ASP A 112 33.36 -2.20 4.26
CA ASP A 112 33.97 -1.83 5.54
C ASP A 112 32.95 -1.05 6.37
N GLN A 113 32.17 -1.79 7.17
CA GLN A 113 31.67 -1.43 8.51
C GLN A 113 30.64 -2.48 8.97
N PHE A 114 31.08 -3.73 9.14
CA PHE A 114 30.46 -4.58 10.14
C PHE A 114 31.00 -4.11 11.50
N PRO A 115 30.16 -3.68 12.46
CA PRO A 115 30.65 -3.36 13.79
C PRO A 115 31.27 -4.63 14.38
N ALA A 116 32.52 -4.50 14.85
CA ALA A 116 33.25 -5.56 15.52
C ALA A 116 32.34 -6.21 16.58
N TRP A 117 32.32 -7.55 16.61
CA TRP A 117 31.60 -8.33 17.61
C TRP A 117 32.24 -8.14 18.99
N GLY A 118 31.98 -6.97 19.57
CA GLY A 118 32.31 -6.57 20.94
C GLY A 118 31.01 -6.37 21.71
N SER A 119 30.98 -6.93 22.91
CA SER A 119 29.88 -6.90 23.88
C SER A 119 29.14 -5.56 23.99
N ASN A 120 27.81 -5.67 24.13
CA ASN A 120 26.79 -4.62 24.29
C ASN A 120 26.14 -4.12 22.98
N ILE A 121 25.63 -5.08 22.19
CA ILE A 121 24.67 -4.78 21.13
C ILE A 121 23.31 -4.60 21.77
N ASP A 122 22.82 -3.35 21.79
CA ASP A 122 21.42 -3.08 22.13
C ASP A 122 20.55 -3.52 20.95
N TRP A 123 20.00 -4.73 21.07
CA TRP A 123 19.05 -5.26 20.11
C TRP A 123 17.82 -4.36 19.98
N GLY A 124 17.45 -3.58 20.99
CA GLY A 124 16.41 -2.57 20.87
C GLY A 124 16.73 -1.53 19.78
N GLU A 125 17.98 -1.04 19.73
CA GLU A 125 18.42 -0.02 18.78
C GLU A 125 18.51 -0.54 17.33
N ILE A 126 18.96 -1.79 17.15
CA ILE A 126 19.03 -2.42 15.82
C ILE A 126 17.63 -2.71 15.26
N TRP A 127 16.65 -2.96 16.11
CA TRP A 127 15.27 -3.26 15.70
C TRP A 127 14.40 -2.00 15.62
N ASN A 128 14.77 -0.94 16.35
CA ASN A 128 14.20 0.42 16.28
C ASN A 128 14.86 1.31 15.21
N GLN A 129 15.30 0.72 14.09
CA GLN A 129 15.87 1.45 12.94
C GLN A 129 15.00 2.59 12.40
N ASN A 130 13.71 2.62 12.74
CA ASN A 130 12.83 3.73 12.39
C ASN A 130 13.34 5.06 12.99
N GLU A 131 14.00 5.08 14.15
CA GLU A 131 14.54 6.31 14.76
C GLU A 131 15.78 6.86 14.02
N ARG A 132 16.52 6.03 13.29
CA ARG A 132 17.76 6.43 12.60
C ARG A 132 17.53 7.40 11.44
N PHE A 133 16.31 7.49 10.92
CA PHE A 133 15.95 8.38 9.80
C PHE A 133 15.10 9.58 10.22
N SER A 134 14.95 9.81 11.54
CA SER A 134 14.26 10.99 12.06
C SER A 134 14.90 12.27 11.49
N GLY A 135 14.13 13.05 10.73
CA GLY A 135 14.57 14.30 10.07
C GLY A 135 15.17 14.17 8.65
N ALA A 136 15.33 12.96 8.12
CA ALA A 136 15.83 12.78 6.76
C ALA A 136 14.72 12.97 5.72
N LEU A 137 14.41 14.19 5.26
CA LEU A 137 13.39 14.43 4.23
C LEU A 137 13.91 14.39 2.77
N PRO A 138 13.04 14.10 1.77
CA PRO A 138 13.29 14.36 0.35
C PRO A 138 13.72 15.80 0.10
N LYS A 139 14.58 16.02 -0.90
CA LYS A 139 15.18 17.35 -1.16
C LYS A 139 14.11 18.40 -1.44
N GLU A 140 13.10 18.03 -2.21
CA GLU A 140 11.99 18.90 -2.63
C GLU A 140 11.16 19.34 -1.42
N LEU A 141 10.92 18.43 -0.46
CA LEU A 141 10.19 18.72 0.77
C LEU A 141 11.04 19.54 1.76
N LYS A 142 12.37 19.34 1.80
CA LYS A 142 13.28 20.17 2.61
C LYS A 142 13.34 21.62 2.13
N SER A 143 13.31 21.82 0.82
CA SER A 143 13.34 23.16 0.22
C SER A 143 12.00 23.88 0.26
N SER A 144 10.92 23.15 0.53
CA SER A 144 9.56 23.72 0.56
C SER A 144 9.28 24.33 1.92
N THR A 145 8.69 25.53 1.93
CA THR A 145 8.15 26.16 3.15
C THR A 145 6.74 25.66 3.48
N MET A 146 6.22 24.70 2.72
CA MET A 146 4.87 24.17 2.87
C MET A 146 4.79 23.20 4.04
N ASN A 147 3.71 23.29 4.82
CA ASN A 147 3.37 22.29 5.84
C ASN A 147 2.23 21.40 5.31
N PRO A 148 2.52 20.27 4.66
CA PRO A 148 1.49 19.43 4.07
C PRO A 148 0.61 18.80 5.15
N ASN A 149 -0.70 18.81 4.89
CA ASN A 149 -1.65 18.03 5.68
C ASN A 149 -2.01 16.69 5.01
N GLN A 150 -1.59 16.49 3.76
CA GLN A 150 -1.77 15.24 3.04
C GLN A 150 -0.50 14.87 2.27
N ILE A 151 -0.16 13.58 2.28
CA ILE A 151 0.99 13.05 1.54
C ILE A 151 0.55 11.78 0.83
N LEU A 152 0.63 11.81 -0.49
CA LEU A 152 0.39 10.66 -1.36
C LEU A 152 1.73 10.18 -1.91
N TYR A 153 2.00 8.89 -1.87
CA TYR A 153 3.25 8.36 -2.44
C TYR A 153 3.10 6.97 -3.03
N LEU A 154 4.01 6.65 -3.93
CA LEU A 154 4.18 5.37 -4.61
C LEU A 154 5.59 4.91 -4.28
N SER A 155 5.72 3.77 -3.61
CA SER A 155 7.01 3.30 -3.11
C SER A 155 7.34 1.92 -3.66
N ASP A 156 8.62 1.59 -3.69
CA ASP A 156 9.02 0.19 -3.65
C ASP A 156 8.49 -0.50 -2.36
N PRO A 157 8.61 -1.84 -2.24
CA PRO A 157 8.15 -2.57 -1.06
C PRO A 157 8.94 -2.34 0.24
N SER A 158 9.87 -1.38 0.29
CA SER A 158 10.64 -1.03 1.49
C SER A 158 10.53 0.47 1.81
N PRO A 159 9.32 0.97 2.13
CA PRO A 159 9.05 2.39 2.36
C PRO A 159 9.46 2.90 3.76
N GLU A 160 9.98 2.06 4.65
CA GLU A 160 10.00 2.33 6.10
C GLU A 160 10.79 3.59 6.49
N GLY A 161 11.90 3.85 5.78
CA GLY A 161 12.71 5.03 6.01
C GLY A 161 11.97 6.32 5.66
N LEU A 162 11.25 6.33 4.53
CA LEU A 162 10.40 7.46 4.15
C LEU A 162 9.27 7.64 5.17
N ILE A 163 8.55 6.57 5.50
CA ILE A 163 7.43 6.59 6.44
C ILE A 163 7.86 7.22 7.78
N SER A 164 8.97 6.75 8.36
CA SER A 164 9.47 7.27 9.63
C SER A 164 9.82 8.76 9.55
N SER A 165 10.46 9.17 8.47
CA SER A 165 10.82 10.57 8.22
C SER A 165 9.59 11.48 8.07
N LEU A 166 8.58 11.03 7.34
CA LEU A 166 7.34 11.79 7.15
C LEU A 166 6.55 11.89 8.46
N CYS A 167 6.45 10.82 9.25
CA CYS A 167 5.73 10.86 10.52
C CYS A 167 6.42 11.71 11.58
N SER A 168 7.76 11.66 11.65
CA SER A 168 8.52 12.51 12.57
C SER A 168 8.43 13.98 12.19
N THR A 169 8.43 14.30 10.89
CA THR A 169 8.45 15.70 10.43
C THR A 169 7.05 16.31 10.28
N PHE A 170 6.06 15.53 9.84
CA PHE A 170 4.69 15.96 9.58
C PHE A 170 3.68 15.09 10.37
N PRO A 171 3.71 15.10 11.71
CA PRO A 171 2.90 14.20 12.55
C PRO A 171 1.38 14.42 12.44
N SER A 172 0.95 15.58 11.97
CA SER A 172 -0.46 15.92 11.71
C SER A 172 -0.93 15.57 10.29
N SER A 173 -0.02 15.14 9.41
CA SER A 173 -0.38 14.83 8.02
C SER A 173 -1.05 13.47 7.88
N HIS A 174 -2.06 13.39 7.02
CA HIS A 174 -2.60 12.12 6.55
C HIS A 174 -1.72 11.59 5.42
N GLN A 175 -1.30 10.33 5.55
CA GLN A 175 -0.43 9.68 4.58
C GLN A 175 -1.14 8.48 3.98
N LEU A 176 -1.12 8.40 2.65
CA LEU A 176 -1.62 7.27 1.89
C LEU A 176 -0.57 6.86 0.86
N GLY A 177 0.03 5.70 1.08
CA GLY A 177 1.09 5.15 0.25
C GLY A 177 0.64 3.92 -0.53
N LEU A 178 0.92 3.85 -1.83
CA LEU A 178 0.79 2.62 -2.61
C LEU A 178 2.16 1.92 -2.63
N LEU A 179 2.18 0.62 -2.38
CA LEU A 179 3.36 -0.19 -2.68
C LEU A 179 3.28 -0.55 -4.16
N ALA A 180 4.19 -0.05 -4.99
CA ALA A 180 4.18 -0.28 -6.42
C ALA A 180 4.22 -1.78 -6.75
N SER A 181 3.54 -2.18 -7.82
CA SER A 181 3.48 -3.57 -8.24
C SER A 181 4.79 -4.03 -8.86
N SER A 182 4.99 -5.35 -8.81
CA SER A 182 6.18 -5.97 -9.38
C SER A 182 6.13 -5.89 -10.90
N THR A 183 7.20 -5.39 -11.52
CA THR A 183 7.27 -5.24 -12.99
C THR A 183 8.40 -6.01 -13.67
N PRO A 184 8.90 -7.17 -13.17
CA PRO A 184 10.02 -7.85 -13.80
C PRO A 184 9.67 -8.38 -15.19
N PHE A 185 8.41 -8.78 -15.41
CA PHE A 185 7.95 -9.31 -16.70
C PHE A 185 7.52 -8.22 -17.69
N ILE A 186 7.24 -7.01 -17.20
CA ILE A 186 6.79 -5.88 -18.05
C ILE A 186 7.98 -5.00 -18.45
N THR A 187 8.88 -4.72 -17.51
CA THR A 187 9.97 -3.75 -17.70
C THR A 187 11.36 -4.29 -17.35
N GLY A 188 11.47 -5.52 -16.86
CA GLY A 188 12.72 -6.09 -16.35
C GLY A 188 13.17 -5.53 -14.99
N ARG A 189 12.32 -4.75 -14.30
CA ARG A 189 12.65 -4.08 -13.03
C ARG A 189 11.84 -4.67 -11.87
N PRO A 190 12.34 -4.62 -10.63
CA PRO A 190 11.56 -5.00 -9.46
C PRO A 190 10.24 -4.24 -9.36
N VAL A 191 10.28 -2.91 -9.51
CA VAL A 191 9.12 -2.02 -9.63
C VAL A 191 9.44 -0.92 -10.64
N THR A 192 8.43 -0.21 -11.15
CA THR A 192 8.61 0.90 -12.08
C THR A 192 7.99 2.18 -11.54
N LEU A 193 8.83 3.09 -11.09
CA LEU A 193 8.48 4.43 -10.62
C LEU A 193 8.91 5.48 -11.65
N PHE A 194 8.12 6.53 -11.83
CA PHE A 194 8.37 7.63 -12.74
C PHE A 194 8.53 8.93 -11.94
N HIS A 195 9.52 9.74 -12.31
CA HIS A 195 9.66 11.10 -11.81
C HIS A 195 10.28 11.99 -12.88
N ASN A 196 9.49 12.94 -13.40
CA ASN A 196 9.83 13.90 -14.44
C ASN A 196 10.49 13.23 -15.66
N GLY A 197 9.83 12.22 -16.22
CA GLY A 197 10.29 11.47 -17.39
C GLY A 197 11.42 10.47 -17.14
N LYS A 198 11.95 10.37 -15.92
CA LYS A 198 12.96 9.38 -15.54
C LYS A 198 12.31 8.16 -14.87
N VAL A 199 12.88 6.99 -15.13
CA VAL A 199 12.43 5.71 -14.57
C VAL A 199 13.34 5.30 -13.41
N PHE A 200 12.74 4.83 -12.32
CA PHE A 200 13.42 4.34 -11.12
C PHE A 200 12.84 3.01 -10.67
N GLU A 201 13.66 2.20 -10.01
CA GLU A 201 13.29 0.86 -9.52
C GLU A 201 13.41 0.71 -8.00
N THR A 202 13.81 1.78 -7.31
CA THR A 202 13.96 1.85 -5.84
C THR A 202 13.57 3.22 -5.31
N GLY A 203 13.22 3.25 -4.02
CA GLY A 203 12.78 4.43 -3.29
C GLY A 203 11.29 4.68 -3.46
N ALA A 204 10.91 5.96 -3.42
CA ALA A 204 9.52 6.37 -3.58
C ALA A 204 9.39 7.68 -4.36
N VAL A 205 8.24 7.90 -4.96
CA VAL A 205 7.84 9.16 -5.60
C VAL A 205 6.48 9.57 -5.05
N GLY A 206 6.21 10.86 -4.96
CA GLY A 206 4.96 11.29 -4.36
C GLY A 206 4.66 12.76 -4.49
N VAL A 207 3.58 13.16 -3.84
CA VAL A 207 3.13 14.54 -3.74
C VAL A 207 2.75 14.84 -2.31
N ALA A 208 3.28 15.95 -1.80
CA ALA A 208 2.83 16.58 -0.57
C ALA A 208 1.81 17.66 -0.95
N ILE A 209 0.68 17.71 -0.25
CA ILE A 209 -0.44 18.61 -0.53
C ILE A 209 -0.75 19.42 0.73
N SER A 210 -0.94 20.72 0.56
CA SER A 210 -1.42 21.63 1.59
C SER A 210 -2.80 22.15 1.19
N SER A 211 -3.85 21.48 1.68
CA SER A 211 -5.23 21.89 1.46
C SER A 211 -5.72 22.77 2.63
N PRO A 212 -6.42 23.88 2.39
CA PRO A 212 -6.96 24.71 3.47
C PRO A 212 -8.13 24.04 4.22
N ASN A 213 -8.67 22.94 3.70
CA ASN A 213 -9.85 22.27 4.25
C ASN A 213 -9.46 21.22 5.30
N SER A 214 -10.10 21.29 6.48
CA SER A 214 -9.77 20.47 7.65
C SER A 214 -10.58 19.17 7.78
N GLN A 215 -11.48 18.86 6.85
CA GLN A 215 -12.32 17.65 6.87
C GLN A 215 -11.66 16.48 6.12
N GLN A 216 -10.39 16.24 6.42
CA GLN A 216 -9.61 15.19 5.78
C GLN A 216 -9.74 13.91 6.59
N THR A 217 -10.21 12.84 5.95
CA THR A 217 -10.28 11.51 6.58
C THR A 217 -9.66 10.48 5.65
N VAL A 218 -8.96 9.51 6.25
CA VAL A 218 -8.56 8.28 5.56
C VAL A 218 -9.47 7.18 6.08
N ASP A 219 -10.38 6.75 5.22
CA ASP A 219 -11.38 5.74 5.52
C ASP A 219 -10.84 4.38 5.05
N LEU A 220 -10.93 3.34 5.89
CA LEU A 220 -10.62 1.96 5.53
C LEU A 220 -11.93 1.23 5.24
N HIS A 221 -12.02 0.61 4.07
CA HIS A 221 -13.15 -0.22 3.67
C HIS A 221 -12.69 -1.67 3.56
N LEU A 222 -13.25 -2.51 4.42
CA LEU A 222 -13.10 -3.96 4.32
C LEU A 222 -14.01 -4.49 3.20
N PRO A 223 -13.59 -5.51 2.45
CA PRO A 223 -14.45 -6.15 1.47
C PRO A 223 -15.56 -6.94 2.17
N GLU A 224 -16.72 -7.08 1.51
CA GLU A 224 -17.94 -7.68 2.09
C GLU A 224 -17.78 -9.18 2.46
N ASP A 225 -16.78 -9.83 1.89
CA ASP A 225 -16.42 -11.23 2.10
C ASP A 225 -15.54 -11.46 3.35
N VAL A 226 -15.04 -10.40 3.96
CA VAL A 226 -14.29 -10.43 5.22
C VAL A 226 -15.25 -10.14 6.38
N LYS A 227 -15.55 -11.17 7.16
CA LYS A 227 -16.55 -11.10 8.25
C LYS A 227 -15.90 -11.24 9.62
N PRO A 228 -16.44 -10.56 10.65
CA PRO A 228 -15.96 -10.74 12.02
C PRO A 228 -16.16 -12.18 12.49
N LEU A 229 -15.18 -12.69 13.24
CA LEU A 229 -15.15 -14.04 13.79
C LEU A 229 -14.93 -13.96 15.31
N GLY A 230 -15.92 -14.42 16.08
CA GLY A 230 -15.87 -14.36 17.54
C GLY A 230 -16.04 -12.94 18.11
N GLU A 231 -15.69 -12.78 19.38
CA GLU A 231 -15.86 -11.53 20.13
C GLU A 231 -14.63 -10.61 20.08
N GLU A 232 -14.83 -9.32 20.38
CA GLU A 232 -13.72 -8.39 20.60
C GLU A 232 -12.88 -8.77 21.83
N MET A 233 -11.57 -8.62 21.72
CA MET A 233 -10.60 -8.95 22.74
C MET A 233 -9.61 -7.81 22.93
N LEU A 234 -9.05 -7.70 24.13
CA LEU A 234 -8.01 -6.74 24.46
C LEU A 234 -6.63 -7.32 24.18
N VAL A 235 -5.79 -6.57 23.45
CA VAL A 235 -4.36 -6.87 23.39
C VAL A 235 -3.75 -6.64 24.75
N THR A 236 -3.29 -7.72 25.39
CA THR A 236 -2.71 -7.66 26.74
C THR A 236 -1.19 -7.73 26.71
N ARG A 237 -0.60 -8.36 25.67
CA ARG A 237 0.84 -8.35 25.44
C ARG A 237 1.17 -8.56 23.96
N ALA A 238 2.06 -7.72 23.44
CA ALA A 238 2.55 -7.77 22.07
C ALA A 238 4.03 -7.40 22.01
N GLU A 239 4.77 -7.96 21.05
CA GLU A 239 6.18 -7.69 20.82
C GLU A 239 6.49 -7.74 19.32
N GLY A 240 7.00 -6.64 18.75
CA GLY A 240 7.17 -6.53 17.30
C GLY A 240 5.84 -6.77 16.57
N ASN A 241 5.83 -7.76 15.66
CA ASN A 241 4.65 -8.20 14.93
C ASN A 241 3.91 -9.40 15.58
N LEU A 242 4.32 -9.80 16.79
CA LEU A 242 3.74 -10.92 17.51
C LEU A 242 2.75 -10.45 18.56
N ILE A 243 1.55 -11.03 18.54
CA ILE A 243 0.61 -11.00 19.67
C ILE A 243 0.91 -12.22 20.54
N THR A 244 1.18 -11.98 21.82
CA THR A 244 1.50 -13.06 22.77
C THR A 244 0.31 -13.35 23.68
N THR A 245 -0.51 -12.35 24.02
CA THR A 245 -1.75 -12.58 24.77
C THR A 245 -2.89 -11.65 24.34
N LEU A 246 -4.09 -12.23 24.25
CA LEU A 246 -5.36 -11.53 24.09
C LEU A 246 -6.25 -11.87 25.29
N ASN A 247 -6.82 -10.89 25.98
CA ASN A 247 -7.56 -11.11 27.23
C ASN A 247 -6.80 -12.01 28.24
N ASN A 248 -5.48 -11.79 28.38
CA ASN A 248 -4.57 -12.60 29.20
C ASN A 248 -4.55 -14.11 28.83
N SER A 249 -4.97 -14.44 27.61
CA SER A 249 -5.13 -15.81 27.12
C SER A 249 -4.36 -16.01 25.81
N ASN A 250 -4.13 -17.28 25.47
CA ASN A 250 -3.38 -17.69 24.28
C ASN A 250 -4.17 -17.33 22.99
N PRO A 251 -3.66 -16.43 22.12
CA PRO A 251 -4.36 -15.95 20.93
C PRO A 251 -4.66 -17.06 19.93
N THR A 252 -3.76 -18.03 19.74
CA THR A 252 -3.95 -19.13 18.81
C THR A 252 -5.08 -20.05 19.27
N ARG A 253 -5.17 -20.35 20.57
CA ARG A 253 -6.30 -21.13 21.12
C ARG A 253 -7.62 -20.39 21.00
N LEU A 254 -7.62 -19.08 21.18
CA LEU A 254 -8.82 -18.25 21.00
C LEU A 254 -9.30 -18.27 19.55
N LEU A 255 -8.38 -18.18 18.58
CA LEU A 255 -8.73 -18.29 17.17
C LEU A 255 -9.32 -19.67 16.84
N LEU A 256 -8.67 -20.75 17.26
CA LEU A 256 -9.16 -22.12 17.03
C LEU A 256 -10.56 -22.31 17.62
N ARG A 257 -10.79 -21.84 18.85
CA ARG A 257 -12.11 -21.88 19.46
C ARG A 257 -13.14 -21.07 18.67
N ALA A 258 -12.77 -19.91 18.13
CA ALA A 258 -13.66 -19.10 17.32
C ALA A 258 -14.02 -19.79 15.99
N ILE A 259 -13.05 -20.45 15.35
CA ILE A 259 -13.23 -21.28 14.14
C ILE A 259 -14.21 -22.43 14.43
N GLU A 260 -13.98 -23.18 15.51
CA GLU A 260 -14.87 -24.28 15.95
C GLU A 260 -16.29 -23.78 16.25
N THR A 261 -16.42 -22.65 16.96
CA THR A 261 -17.72 -22.07 17.32
C THR A 261 -18.48 -21.58 16.09
N ALA A 262 -17.78 -21.10 15.07
CA ALA A 262 -18.37 -20.69 13.80
C ALA A 262 -18.74 -21.87 12.90
N GLY A 263 -18.40 -23.10 13.28
CA GLY A 263 -18.69 -24.30 12.49
C GLY A 263 -17.85 -24.40 11.20
N ILE A 264 -16.69 -23.75 11.16
CA ILE A 264 -15.77 -23.83 10.01
C ILE A 264 -15.03 -25.17 10.11
N ASP A 265 -15.19 -26.02 9.10
CA ASP A 265 -14.62 -27.37 9.10
C ASP A 265 -13.10 -27.34 8.92
N ALA A 266 -12.40 -27.50 10.04
CA ALA A 266 -10.94 -27.63 10.10
C ALA A 266 -10.50 -29.10 10.28
N SER A 267 -11.37 -30.08 9.99
CA SER A 267 -11.07 -31.50 10.20
C SER A 267 -9.94 -32.02 9.30
N SER A 268 -9.26 -33.07 9.76
CA SER A 268 -8.08 -33.65 9.11
C SER A 268 -8.35 -34.15 7.68
N GLU A 269 -9.57 -34.57 7.38
CA GLU A 269 -9.98 -35.07 6.06
C GLU A 269 -10.12 -33.93 5.02
N GLY A 270 -10.42 -32.70 5.49
CA GLY A 270 -10.55 -31.49 4.68
C GLY A 270 -9.39 -30.48 4.83
N ALA A 271 -8.33 -30.80 5.58
CA ALA A 271 -7.31 -29.83 6.00
C ALA A 271 -6.58 -29.11 4.83
N ILE A 272 -6.43 -29.78 3.68
CA ILE A 272 -5.86 -29.16 2.47
C ILE A 272 -6.81 -28.11 1.92
N LEU A 273 -8.10 -28.45 1.79
CA LEU A 273 -9.15 -27.55 1.32
C LEU A 273 -9.33 -26.37 2.28
N PHE A 274 -9.32 -26.63 3.59
CA PHE A 274 -9.37 -25.59 4.62
C PHE A 274 -8.25 -24.56 4.45
N LYS A 275 -7.00 -25.01 4.25
CA LYS A 275 -5.85 -24.11 4.07
C LYS A 275 -5.92 -23.31 2.77
N GLU A 276 -6.48 -23.91 1.72
CA GLU A 276 -6.61 -23.24 0.42
C GLU A 276 -7.77 -22.25 0.39
N GLN A 277 -8.88 -22.56 1.07
CA GLN A 277 -10.15 -21.84 0.98
C GLN A 277 -10.38 -20.84 2.09
N GLU A 278 -9.79 -21.03 3.27
CA GLU A 278 -10.07 -20.21 4.45
C GLU A 278 -8.89 -19.32 4.83
N GLU A 279 -9.17 -18.04 5.05
CA GLU A 279 -8.19 -17.05 5.46
C GLU A 279 -8.64 -16.32 6.73
N PHE A 280 -7.67 -16.05 7.60
CA PHE A 280 -7.91 -15.45 8.90
C PHE A 280 -7.09 -14.19 9.10
N TYR A 281 -7.71 -13.21 9.73
CA TYR A 281 -7.14 -11.89 9.98
C TYR A 281 -7.35 -11.49 11.43
N LEU A 282 -6.55 -10.54 11.89
CA LEU A 282 -6.77 -9.83 13.14
C LEU A 282 -6.88 -8.34 12.83
N GLY A 283 -7.99 -7.72 13.23
CA GLY A 283 -8.25 -6.31 12.98
C GLY A 283 -8.53 -5.53 14.25
N VAL A 284 -8.21 -4.24 14.22
CA VAL A 284 -8.78 -3.24 15.11
C VAL A 284 -10.03 -2.72 14.38
N PRO A 285 -11.25 -2.94 14.93
CA PRO A 285 -12.49 -2.55 14.27
C PRO A 285 -12.44 -1.11 13.74
N ASP A 286 -12.91 -0.92 12.50
CA ASP A 286 -12.96 0.36 11.77
C ASP A 286 -11.60 1.07 11.56
N SER A 287 -10.48 0.44 11.91
CA SER A 287 -9.17 1.11 11.92
C SER A 287 -8.11 0.38 11.12
N GLN A 288 -7.84 -0.89 11.41
CA GLN A 288 -6.72 -1.65 10.82
C GLN A 288 -7.08 -3.12 10.66
N ILE A 289 -6.49 -3.79 9.67
CA ILE A 289 -6.62 -5.24 9.50
C ILE A 289 -5.30 -5.86 9.04
N HIS A 290 -4.96 -7.01 9.64
CA HIS A 290 -3.68 -7.68 9.42
C HIS A 290 -3.89 -9.17 9.13
N THR A 291 -3.20 -9.71 8.13
CA THR A 291 -3.18 -11.16 7.86
C THR A 291 -2.46 -11.89 8.98
N ILE A 292 -3.05 -12.98 9.46
CA ILE A 292 -2.40 -13.88 10.42
C ILE A 292 -1.48 -14.82 9.62
N THR A 293 -0.16 -14.76 9.87
CA THR A 293 0.83 -15.51 9.10
C THR A 293 1.22 -16.83 9.76
N SER A 294 1.19 -16.87 11.09
CA SER A 294 1.43 -18.09 11.85
C SER A 294 0.85 -18.01 13.25
N GLY A 295 0.66 -19.17 13.87
CA GLY A 295 0.25 -19.32 15.26
C GLY A 295 0.89 -20.55 15.88
N ASP A 296 1.33 -20.44 17.13
CA ASP A 296 1.89 -21.55 17.90
C ASP A 296 0.99 -21.84 19.09
N ILE A 297 0.33 -23.01 19.09
CA ILE A 297 -0.56 -23.44 20.18
C ILE A 297 0.22 -23.64 21.48
N SER A 298 1.46 -24.13 21.39
CA SER A 298 2.30 -24.48 22.54
C SER A 298 2.89 -23.24 23.21
N ARG A 299 3.45 -22.31 22.42
CA ARG A 299 4.04 -21.06 22.90
C ARG A 299 3.01 -19.96 23.11
N GLY A 300 1.85 -20.08 22.49
CA GLY A 300 0.76 -19.11 22.57
C GLY A 300 1.08 -17.79 21.89
N THR A 301 1.75 -17.83 20.74
CA THR A 301 2.10 -16.63 19.98
C THR A 301 1.42 -16.65 18.61
N MET A 302 0.96 -15.50 18.17
CA MET A 302 0.37 -15.29 16.85
C MET A 302 1.14 -14.20 16.12
N ALA A 303 1.60 -14.50 14.91
CA ALA A 303 2.32 -13.55 14.07
C ALA A 303 1.38 -12.90 13.05
N LEU A 304 1.56 -11.59 12.87
CA LEU A 304 0.82 -10.79 11.91
C LEU A 304 1.71 -10.36 10.74
N ASN A 305 1.12 -10.21 9.54
CA ASN A 305 1.80 -9.68 8.36
C ASN A 305 1.93 -8.16 8.42
N THR A 306 2.68 -7.67 9.39
CA THR A 306 2.97 -6.24 9.60
C THR A 306 4.31 -6.12 10.31
N THR A 307 4.87 -4.93 10.36
CA THR A 307 6.08 -4.65 11.14
C THR A 307 5.79 -4.58 12.63
N ARG A 308 4.61 -4.09 13.01
CA ARG A 308 4.22 -3.90 14.40
C ARG A 308 2.76 -4.29 14.60
N ALA A 309 2.52 -5.15 15.56
CA ALA A 309 1.17 -5.56 15.95
C ALA A 309 0.44 -4.40 16.63
N PRO A 310 -0.92 -4.43 16.69
CA PRO A 310 -1.69 -3.48 17.48
C PRO A 310 -1.15 -3.38 18.92
N GLY A 311 -1.11 -2.16 19.45
CA GLY A 311 -0.54 -1.88 20.76
C GLY A 311 -1.30 -2.55 21.91
N VAL A 312 -0.61 -2.75 23.04
CA VAL A 312 -1.25 -3.18 24.30
C VAL A 312 -2.33 -2.17 24.69
N GLY A 313 -3.52 -2.68 25.04
CA GLY A 313 -4.70 -1.88 25.32
C GLY A 313 -5.65 -1.68 24.12
N SER A 314 -5.23 -2.04 22.90
CA SER A 314 -6.12 -2.00 21.73
C SER A 314 -7.18 -3.11 21.81
N LYS A 315 -8.41 -2.78 21.40
CA LYS A 315 -9.45 -3.77 21.12
C LYS A 315 -9.28 -4.34 19.72
N VAL A 316 -9.28 -5.66 19.60
CA VAL A 316 -9.09 -6.39 18.35
C VAL A 316 -10.14 -7.47 18.20
N GLN A 317 -10.43 -7.86 16.97
CA GLN A 317 -11.34 -8.96 16.64
C GLN A 317 -10.71 -9.82 15.55
N PHE A 318 -10.99 -11.13 15.59
CA PHE A 318 -10.64 -11.98 14.44
C PHE A 318 -11.61 -11.71 13.29
N TYR A 319 -11.12 -11.87 12.07
CA TYR A 319 -11.93 -11.85 10.87
C TYR A 319 -11.63 -13.08 10.03
N HIS A 320 -12.57 -13.44 9.18
CA HIS A 320 -12.57 -14.64 8.37
C HIS A 320 -13.05 -14.32 6.96
N ARG A 321 -12.41 -14.95 5.98
CA ARG A 321 -12.85 -14.95 4.57
C ARG A 321 -12.81 -16.38 4.04
N SER A 322 -13.90 -16.79 3.40
CA SER A 322 -13.92 -17.99 2.55
C SER A 322 -13.80 -17.62 1.09
N LYS A 323 -12.77 -18.13 0.41
CA LYS A 323 -12.49 -17.91 -1.01
C LYS A 323 -13.52 -18.56 -1.95
N SER A 324 -14.35 -19.45 -1.43
CA SER A 324 -15.45 -20.07 -2.19
C SER A 324 -16.60 -19.10 -2.49
N THR A 325 -16.66 -17.98 -1.76
CA THR A 325 -17.76 -17.01 -1.87
C THR A 325 -17.45 -16.01 -2.99
N SER A 326 -18.11 -16.16 -4.14
CA SER A 326 -18.04 -15.17 -5.21
C SER A 326 -18.85 -13.93 -4.83
N HIS A 327 -18.17 -12.84 -4.48
CA HIS A 327 -18.81 -11.58 -4.17
C HIS A 327 -18.73 -10.61 -5.35
N ARG A 328 -19.89 -10.05 -5.70
CA ARG A 328 -20.00 -9.01 -6.71
C ARG A 328 -19.45 -7.72 -6.16
N GLU A 329 -18.44 -7.17 -6.82
CA GLU A 329 -17.86 -5.90 -6.41
C GLU A 329 -18.87 -4.76 -6.57
N GLN A 330 -18.77 -3.78 -5.67
CA GLN A 330 -19.53 -2.54 -5.84
C GLN A 330 -18.95 -1.78 -7.05
N PRO A 331 -19.80 -1.36 -7.99
CA PRO A 331 -19.33 -0.66 -9.18
C PRO A 331 -18.65 0.65 -8.78
N LEU A 332 -17.47 0.91 -9.35
CA LEU A 332 -16.80 2.21 -9.23
C LEU A 332 -17.69 3.31 -9.79
N ARG A 333 -17.81 4.42 -9.06
CA ARG A 333 -18.64 5.58 -9.46
C ARG A 333 -17.85 6.87 -9.31
N SER A 334 -18.13 7.83 -10.18
CA SER A 334 -17.63 9.21 -10.02
C SER A 334 -18.06 9.77 -8.67
N SER A 335 -17.21 10.62 -8.11
CA SER A 335 -17.44 11.26 -6.82
C SER A 335 -17.80 12.75 -7.01
N LYS A 336 -18.54 13.31 -6.05
CA LYS A 336 -18.73 14.77 -5.97
C LYS A 336 -17.54 15.49 -5.34
N GLN A 337 -16.70 14.76 -4.62
CA GLN A 337 -15.50 15.26 -3.92
C GLN A 337 -14.26 14.57 -4.50
N LEU A 338 -13.12 15.26 -4.46
CA LEU A 338 -11.85 14.67 -4.87
C LEU A 338 -11.46 13.56 -3.89
N SER A 339 -11.27 12.34 -4.40
CA SER A 339 -10.88 11.19 -3.58
C SER A 339 -9.77 10.37 -4.24
N VAL A 340 -8.83 9.91 -3.42
CA VAL A 340 -7.78 8.95 -3.80
C VAL A 340 -8.04 7.64 -3.08
N SER A 341 -8.15 6.55 -3.83
CA SER A 341 -8.45 5.22 -3.31
C SER A 341 -7.41 4.21 -3.78
N PHE A 342 -6.73 3.58 -2.82
CA PHE A 342 -5.77 2.51 -3.06
C PHE A 342 -6.38 1.20 -2.61
N ARG A 343 -6.30 0.19 -3.47
CA ARG A 343 -6.87 -1.12 -3.23
C ARG A 343 -5.82 -2.21 -3.27
N VAL A 344 -5.93 -3.19 -2.38
CA VAL A 344 -5.15 -4.42 -2.49
C VAL A 344 -5.76 -5.32 -3.57
N ALA A 345 -4.98 -5.64 -4.61
CA ALA A 345 -5.42 -6.47 -5.71
C ALA A 345 -5.80 -7.89 -5.23
N LYS A 346 -6.79 -8.49 -5.87
CA LYS A 346 -7.14 -9.90 -5.69
C LYS A 346 -6.21 -10.78 -6.55
N PRO A 347 -5.84 -11.99 -6.11
CA PRO A 347 -4.96 -12.89 -6.87
C PRO A 347 -5.54 -13.33 -8.21
N GLU A 348 -6.87 -13.41 -8.32
CA GLU A 348 -7.55 -13.84 -9.54
C GLU A 348 -8.13 -12.62 -10.26
N PRO A 349 -7.82 -12.43 -11.56
CA PRO A 349 -8.41 -11.36 -12.34
C PRO A 349 -9.90 -11.64 -12.54
N GLU A 350 -10.74 -10.78 -11.99
CA GLU A 350 -12.18 -10.86 -12.20
C GLU A 350 -12.48 -10.54 -13.67
N LEU A 351 -12.88 -11.56 -14.43
CA LEU A 351 -13.38 -11.41 -15.81
C LEU A 351 -14.75 -10.72 -15.77
N GLU A 352 -14.77 -9.40 -15.61
CA GLU A 352 -16.01 -8.64 -15.77
C GLU A 352 -16.30 -8.42 -17.28
N ASP A 353 -17.02 -9.37 -17.87
CA ASP A 353 -17.43 -9.38 -19.28
C ASP A 353 -18.52 -8.34 -19.63
N HIS A 354 -18.99 -7.55 -18.66
CA HIS A 354 -20.17 -6.67 -18.83
C HIS A 354 -19.92 -5.19 -18.52
N ILE A 355 -18.66 -4.76 -18.45
CA ILE A 355 -18.32 -3.35 -18.23
C ILE A 355 -18.55 -2.54 -19.51
N LYS A 356 -19.22 -1.38 -19.40
CA LYS A 356 -19.23 -0.34 -20.45
C LYS A 356 -17.82 0.21 -20.65
N ASP A 357 -17.25 0.05 -21.83
CA ASP A 357 -15.92 0.55 -22.20
C ASP A 357 -16.04 1.81 -23.09
N PRO A 358 -15.40 2.95 -22.75
CA PRO A 358 -14.61 3.21 -21.55
C PRO A 358 -15.46 3.59 -20.33
N ILE A 359 -14.97 3.27 -19.14
CA ILE A 359 -15.41 3.92 -17.90
C ILE A 359 -14.52 5.14 -17.66
N ILE A 360 -15.14 6.29 -17.44
CA ILE A 360 -14.47 7.50 -16.97
C ILE A 360 -15.06 7.86 -15.61
N LEU A 361 -14.21 7.88 -14.59
CA LEU A 361 -14.56 8.26 -13.22
C LEU A 361 -14.00 9.65 -12.96
N ASP A 362 -14.90 10.62 -12.77
CA ASP A 362 -14.53 11.99 -12.45
C ASP A 362 -14.38 12.18 -10.94
N ASN A 363 -13.42 13.02 -10.54
CA ASN A 363 -13.03 13.32 -9.16
C ASN A 363 -12.52 12.11 -8.36
N VAL A 364 -12.17 11.02 -9.04
CA VAL A 364 -11.66 9.81 -8.41
C VAL A 364 -10.29 9.49 -8.99
N PHE A 365 -9.35 9.22 -8.10
CA PHE A 365 -8.11 8.53 -8.40
C PHE A 365 -8.20 7.14 -7.78
N TYR A 366 -8.25 6.10 -8.59
CA TYR A 366 -8.38 4.72 -8.11
C TYR A 366 -7.28 3.84 -8.69
N THR A 367 -6.60 3.08 -7.83
CA THR A 367 -5.54 2.17 -8.31
C THR A 367 -5.39 0.95 -7.41
N ASN A 368 -4.84 -0.11 -8.00
CA ASN A 368 -4.67 -1.41 -7.36
C ASN A 368 -3.19 -1.69 -7.13
N SER A 369 -2.87 -2.38 -6.04
CA SER A 369 -1.55 -2.93 -5.77
C SER A 369 -1.64 -4.36 -5.26
N GLU A 370 -0.87 -5.26 -5.84
CA GLU A 370 -0.65 -6.61 -5.31
C GLU A 370 0.17 -6.63 -4.00
N ASN A 371 0.98 -5.60 -3.78
CA ASN A 371 1.86 -5.47 -2.62
C ASN A 371 1.16 -4.76 -1.46
N GLY A 372 0.03 -4.10 -1.71
CA GLY A 372 -0.81 -3.43 -0.72
C GLY A 372 -0.58 -1.93 -0.64
N PHE A 373 -1.01 -1.35 0.48
CA PHE A 373 -0.92 0.08 0.73
C PHE A 373 -0.54 0.37 2.18
N VAL A 374 -0.08 1.59 2.44
CA VAL A 374 0.28 2.10 3.75
C VAL A 374 -0.66 3.24 4.13
N VAL A 375 -1.15 3.24 5.36
CA VAL A 375 -1.98 4.29 5.93
C VAL A 375 -1.33 4.86 7.18
N ALA A 376 -1.34 6.18 7.29
CA ALA A 376 -1.17 6.89 8.55
C ALA A 376 -2.20 8.02 8.61
N ARG A 377 -3.17 7.94 9.51
CA ARG A 377 -4.02 9.09 9.82
C ARG A 377 -3.19 9.98 10.74
N GLY A 378 -3.23 11.30 10.58
CA GLY A 378 -2.42 12.20 11.39
C GLY A 378 -2.64 12.03 12.92
N PHE A 379 -2.04 12.91 13.71
CA PHE A 379 -2.15 12.89 15.18
C PHE A 379 -1.40 11.74 15.84
N GLY A 380 -0.28 11.32 15.25
CA GLY A 380 0.63 10.35 15.85
C GLY A 380 0.16 8.89 15.75
N GLU A 381 -0.79 8.56 14.85
CA GLU A 381 -1.02 7.17 14.49
C GLU A 381 0.29 6.57 13.94
N VAL A 382 0.64 5.39 14.43
CA VAL A 382 1.76 4.64 13.87
C VAL A 382 1.33 4.11 12.49
N PRO A 383 2.08 4.42 11.42
CA PRO A 383 1.76 3.94 10.09
C PRO A 383 1.71 2.42 10.05
N TRP A 384 0.80 1.90 9.25
CA TRP A 384 0.61 0.46 9.11
C TRP A 384 0.33 0.10 7.66
N THR A 385 0.66 -1.14 7.30
CA THR A 385 0.50 -1.68 5.95
C THR A 385 -0.69 -2.62 5.91
N CYS A 386 -1.54 -2.48 4.89
CA CYS A 386 -2.59 -3.43 4.59
C CYS A 386 -2.22 -4.23 3.34
N THR A 387 -2.22 -5.56 3.48
CA THR A 387 -2.04 -6.51 2.37
C THR A 387 -3.24 -7.44 2.20
N VAL A 388 -4.37 -7.14 2.85
CA VAL A 388 -5.56 -8.00 2.80
C VAL A 388 -6.27 -7.77 1.46
N PRO A 389 -6.33 -8.78 0.56
CA PRO A 389 -6.90 -8.60 -0.77
C PRO A 389 -8.32 -8.04 -0.74
N GLY A 390 -8.61 -7.08 -1.61
CA GLY A 390 -9.92 -6.44 -1.69
C GLY A 390 -10.10 -5.24 -0.76
N CYS A 391 -9.29 -5.06 0.29
CA CYS A 391 -9.35 -3.87 1.14
C CYS A 391 -9.05 -2.60 0.35
N VAL A 392 -9.71 -1.50 0.71
CA VAL A 392 -9.54 -0.18 0.10
C VAL A 392 -9.27 0.86 1.17
N ALA A 393 -8.24 1.68 0.99
CA ALA A 393 -8.06 2.91 1.76
C ALA A 393 -8.37 4.12 0.87
N SER A 394 -9.20 5.03 1.38
CA SER A 394 -9.65 6.22 0.65
C SER A 394 -9.34 7.51 1.41
N LEU A 395 -8.62 8.43 0.77
CA LEU A 395 -8.35 9.77 1.26
C LEU A 395 -9.19 10.79 0.49
N ARG A 396 -9.89 11.68 1.20
CA ARG A 396 -10.57 12.84 0.60
C ARG A 396 -9.62 14.05 0.55
N VAL A 397 -9.51 14.71 -0.60
CA VAL A 397 -8.54 15.80 -0.87
C VAL A 397 -9.19 17.17 -0.83
#